data_AF-A0A7M1B1E7-F1
#
_entry.id   AF-A0A7M1B1E7-F1
#
_cell.length_a   1.000
_cell.length_b   1.000
_cell.length_c   1.000
_cell.angle_alpha   90.00
_cell.angle_beta   90.00
_cell.angle_gamma   90.00
#
_symmetry.space_group_name_H-M   'P 1'
#
loop_
_entity.id
_entity.type
_entity.pdbx_description
1 polymer ?
#
loop_
_entity_poly.entity_id
_entity_poly.type
_entity_poly.pdbx_seq_one_letter_code
_entity_poly.pdbx_strand_id
1 'polypeptide(L)'
;MRKATLQTLKALYEGIEVNASNSLKFGTTRITNEIATLRNEHNIKIETQKVKLDSKKWYGNYKLVRSSENLQNVKRLLKSQDTNEAKGSN
;
A
#
# COMPACT_ATOMS: atom_id res chain seq x y z
N MET A 1 -10.74 -6.05 3.10
CA MET A 1 -9.29 -5.82 2.93
C MET A 1 -8.64 -5.85 4.31
N ARG A 2 -7.45 -6.44 4.49
CA ARG A 2 -6.77 -6.44 5.80
C ARG A 2 -6.34 -5.01 6.16
N LYS A 3 -6.28 -4.70 7.47
CA LYS A 3 -5.85 -3.39 7.98
C LYS A 3 -4.46 -2.99 7.47
N ALA A 4 -3.51 -3.93 7.43
CA ALA A 4 -2.15 -3.69 6.94
C ALA A 4 -2.11 -3.37 5.44
N THR A 5 -2.92 -4.05 4.61
CA THR A 5 -3.05 -3.76 3.18
C THR A 5 -3.57 -2.35 2.95
N LEU A 6 -4.57 -1.93 3.74
CA LEU A 6 -5.14 -0.59 3.66
C LEU A 6 -4.14 0.49 4.09
N GLN A 7 -3.42 0.27 5.19
CA GLN A 7 -2.36 1.17 5.64
C GLN A 7 -1.24 1.29 4.60
N THR A 8 -0.86 0.17 3.98
CA THR A 8 0.10 0.16 2.86
C THR A 8 -0.41 0.97 1.67
N LEU A 9 -1.69 0.79 1.30
CA LEU A 9 -2.32 1.54 0.22
C LEU A 9 -2.36 3.05 0.49
N LYS A 10 -2.71 3.44 1.73
CA LYS A 10 -2.72 4.84 2.15
C LYS A 10 -1.33 5.45 2.11
N ALA A 11 -0.31 4.74 2.61
CA ALA A 11 1.07 5.17 2.54
C ALA A 11 1.54 5.39 1.09
N LEU A 12 1.25 4.44 0.20
CA LEU A 12 1.53 4.57 -1.23
C LEU A 12 0.84 5.78 -1.87
N TYR A 13 -0.40 6.05 -1.48
CA TYR A 13 -1.17 7.19 -1.97
C TYR A 13 -0.61 8.54 -1.49
N GLU A 14 -0.19 8.61 -0.23
CA GLU A 14 0.43 9.79 0.40
C GLU A 14 1.88 10.01 -0.08
N GLY A 15 2.45 9.05 -0.81
CA GLY A 15 3.85 9.11 -1.28
C GLY A 15 4.87 8.81 -0.19
N ILE A 16 4.44 8.17 0.89
CA ILE A 16 5.31 7.64 1.94
C ILE A 16 6.12 6.47 1.36
N GLU A 17 7.39 6.38 1.72
CA GLU A 17 8.24 5.27 1.31
C GLU A 17 7.68 3.95 1.84
N VAL A 18 7.50 2.96 0.96
CA VAL A 18 7.04 1.62 1.34
C VAL A 18 8.10 0.61 0.94
N ASN A 19 8.73 -0.02 1.92
CA ASN A 19 9.76 -1.02 1.68
C ASN A 19 9.75 -2.08 2.81
N ALA A 20 10.60 -3.09 2.72
CA ALA A 20 10.63 -4.14 3.75
C ALA A 20 11.25 -3.68 5.08
N SER A 21 12.07 -2.61 5.09
CA SER A 21 12.69 -2.12 6.33
C SER A 21 11.72 -1.31 7.19
N ASN A 22 10.65 -0.77 6.60
CA ASN A 22 9.64 0.01 7.30
C ASN A 22 8.26 -0.66 7.33
N SER A 23 8.17 -1.95 6.98
CA SER A 23 6.92 -2.71 6.90
C SER A 23 6.12 -2.68 8.20
N LEU A 24 6.80 -2.68 9.35
CA LEU A 24 6.18 -2.62 10.68
C LEU A 24 5.37 -1.34 10.90
N LYS A 25 5.73 -0.22 10.23
CA LYS A 25 4.96 1.03 10.28
C LYS A 25 3.56 0.87 9.68
N PHE A 26 3.36 -0.15 8.84
CA PHE A 26 2.10 -0.47 8.19
C PHE A 26 1.43 -1.71 8.81
N GLY A 27 1.86 -2.13 10.00
CA GLY A 27 1.27 -3.26 10.72
C GLY A 27 1.53 -4.62 10.07
N THR A 28 2.60 -4.78 9.28
CA THR A 28 2.96 -6.05 8.63
C THR A 28 4.46 -6.36 8.71
N THR A 29 4.80 -7.63 8.77
CA THR A 29 6.18 -8.13 8.61
C THR A 29 6.47 -8.58 7.18
N ARG A 30 5.44 -8.70 6.33
CA ARG A 30 5.53 -9.21 4.95
C ARG A 30 4.90 -8.23 3.97
N ILE A 31 5.54 -7.07 3.80
CA ILE A 31 5.03 -6.01 2.91
C ILE A 31 4.82 -6.50 1.47
N THR A 32 5.63 -7.45 1.01
CA THR A 32 5.49 -8.11 -0.31
C THR A 32 4.12 -8.73 -0.52
N ASN A 33 3.52 -9.31 0.55
CA ASN A 33 2.20 -9.91 0.47
C ASN A 33 1.12 -8.84 0.34
N GLU A 34 1.24 -7.74 1.09
CA GLU A 34 0.31 -6.61 0.97
C GLU A 34 0.36 -5.99 -0.44
N ILE A 35 1.56 -5.82 -0.99
CA ILE A 35 1.74 -5.34 -2.37
C ILE A 35 1.17 -6.35 -3.39
N ALA A 36 1.35 -7.65 -3.18
CA ALA A 36 0.78 -8.68 -4.04
C ALA A 36 -0.76 -8.64 -4.03
N THR A 37 -1.38 -8.52 -2.86
CA THR A 37 -2.83 -8.34 -2.74
C THR A 37 -3.29 -7.07 -3.46
N LEU A 38 -2.60 -5.94 -3.28
CA LEU A 38 -2.96 -4.69 -3.98
C LEU A 38 -2.89 -4.81 -5.51
N ARG A 39 -1.87 -5.51 -6.04
CA ARG A 39 -1.73 -5.73 -7.48
C ARG A 39 -2.76 -6.72 -8.01
N ASN A 40 -2.88 -7.88 -7.37
CA ASN A 40 -3.57 -9.04 -7.92
C ASN A 40 -5.08 -9.00 -7.63
N GLU A 41 -5.47 -8.59 -6.42
CA GLU A 41 -6.88 -8.62 -6.00
C GLU A 41 -7.56 -7.27 -6.24
N HIS A 42 -6.80 -6.18 -6.24
CA HIS A 42 -7.34 -4.81 -6.32
C HIS A 42 -6.92 -4.05 -7.58
N ASN A 43 -6.15 -4.69 -8.47
CA ASN A 43 -5.69 -4.12 -9.74
C ASN A 43 -5.01 -2.74 -9.58
N ILE A 44 -4.27 -2.55 -8.49
CA ILE A 44 -3.54 -1.31 -8.22
C ILE A 44 -2.16 -1.39 -8.87
N LYS A 45 -1.88 -0.45 -9.77
CA LYS A 45 -0.59 -0.33 -10.46
C LYS A 45 0.47 0.22 -9.49
N ILE A 46 1.43 -0.62 -9.14
CA ILE A 46 2.53 -0.30 -8.20
C ILE A 46 3.84 -0.66 -8.89
N GLU A 47 4.77 0.28 -8.96
CA GLU A 47 6.14 0.06 -9.41
C GLU A 47 7.03 -0.41 -8.26
N THR A 48 8.05 -1.22 -8.58
CA THR A 48 9.08 -1.62 -7.63
C THR A 48 10.43 -1.12 -8.10
N GLN A 49 11.04 -0.24 -7.32
CA GLN A 49 12.41 0.24 -7.51
C GLN A 49 13.32 -0.47 -6.50
N LYS A 50 14.52 -0.87 -6.91
CA LYS A 50 15.50 -1.42 -5.98
C LYS A 50 16.22 -0.25 -5.30
N VAL A 51 16.15 -0.19 -3.97
CA VAL A 51 16.89 0.80 -3.17
C VAL A 51 17.91 0.07 -2.31
N LYS A 52 19.10 0.64 -2.20
CA LYS A 52 20.13 0.19 -1.27
C LYS A 52 19.97 0.99 0.00
N LEU A 53 19.61 0.33 1.09
CA LEU A 53 19.54 0.97 2.40
C LEU A 53 20.91 0.90 3.09
N ASP A 54 21.08 1.68 4.16
CA ASP A 54 22.34 1.81 4.92
C ASP A 54 22.92 0.47 5.38
N SER A 55 22.06 -0.54 5.56
CA SER A 55 22.43 -1.93 5.88
C SER A 55 23.15 -2.68 4.75
N LYS A 56 23.50 -2.01 3.63
CA LYS A 56 24.07 -2.57 2.39
C LYS A 56 23.19 -3.62 1.69
N LYS A 57 21.99 -3.88 2.21
CA LYS A 57 21.01 -4.80 1.63
C LYS A 57 20.13 -4.06 0.61
N TRP A 58 19.81 -4.74 -0.47
CA TRP A 58 18.89 -4.26 -1.49
C TRP A 58 17.46 -4.64 -1.12
N TYR A 59 16.58 -3.66 -1.15
CA TYR A 59 15.16 -3.84 -0.88
C TYR A 59 14.32 -3.32 -2.04
N GLY A 60 13.13 -3.90 -2.21
CA GLY A 60 12.11 -3.30 -3.04
C GLY A 60 11.51 -2.08 -2.33
N ASN A 61 11.57 -0.93 -2.98
CA ASN A 61 10.80 0.26 -2.68
C ASN A 61 9.61 0.33 -3.62
N TYR A 62 8.41 0.38 -3.06
CA TYR A 62 7.16 0.32 -3.79
C TYR A 62 6.59 1.73 -3.95
N LYS A 63 6.20 2.07 -5.18
CA LYS A 63 5.63 3.38 -5.51
C LYS A 63 4.33 3.22 -6.28
N LEU A 64 3.35 4.03 -5.95
CA LEU A 64 2.09 4.06 -6.69
C LEU A 64 2.31 4.69 -8.08
N VAL A 65 1.84 4.01 -9.13
CA VAL A 65 1.80 4.61 -10.46
C VAL A 65 0.70 5.68 -10.48
N ARG A 66 1.07 6.95 -10.69
CA ARG A 66 0.12 8.08 -10.62
C ARG A 66 -0.59 8.35 -11.95
N SER A 67 -1.21 7.33 -12.54
CA SER A 67 -2.16 7.51 -13.64
C SER A 67 -3.55 7.85 -13.12
N SER A 68 -4.36 8.57 -13.90
CA SER A 68 -5.72 8.98 -13.51
C SER A 68 -6.60 7.79 -13.10
N GLU A 69 -6.62 6.75 -13.92
CA GLU A 69 -7.34 5.49 -13.66
C GLU A 69 -6.91 4.84 -12.34
N ASN A 70 -5.60 4.73 -12.11
CA ASN A 70 -5.09 4.07 -10.91
C ASN A 70 -5.42 4.89 -9.65
N LEU A 71 -5.30 6.21 -9.71
CA LEU A 71 -5.66 7.11 -8.61
C LEU A 71 -7.16 7.05 -8.28
N GLN A 72 -8.02 6.96 -9.29
CA GLN A 72 -9.47 6.76 -9.07
C GLN A 72 -9.75 5.44 -8.37
N ASN A 73 -9.09 4.35 -8.77
CA ASN A 73 -9.20 3.05 -8.11
C ASN A 73 -8.74 3.09 -6.65
N VAL A 74 -7.59 3.70 -6.37
CA VAL A 74 -7.08 3.88 -5.00
C VAL A 74 -8.06 4.69 -4.14
N LYS A 75 -8.52 5.84 -4.63
CA LYS A 75 -9.49 6.69 -3.92
C LYS A 75 -10.80 5.95 -3.62
N ARG A 76 -11.30 5.17 -4.58
CA ARG A 76 -12.49 4.34 -4.40
C ARG A 76 -12.30 3.32 -3.28
N LEU A 77 -11.18 2.59 -3.27
CA LEU A 77 -10.88 1.60 -2.22
C LEU A 77 -10.74 2.23 -0.84
N LEU A 78 -10.08 3.39 -0.74
CA LEU A 78 -9.94 4.13 0.52
C LEU A 78 -11.32 4.61 1.03
N LYS A 79 -12.15 5.19 0.15
CA LYS A 79 -13.49 5.71 0.51
C LYS A 79 -14.50 4.62 0.87
N SER A 80 -14.42 3.46 0.23
CA SER A 80 -15.29 2.31 0.56
C SER A 80 -15.06 1.76 1.98
N GLN A 81 -13.92 2.05 2.61
CA GLN A 81 -13.65 1.64 3.99
C GLN A 81 -14.14 2.69 5.01
N ASP A 82 -13.97 3.98 4.75
CA ASP A 82 -14.54 5.06 5.59
C ASP A 82 -16.06 4.90 5.78
N THR A 83 -16.76 4.54 4.71
CA THR A 83 -18.22 4.33 4.75
C THR A 83 -18.63 3.09 5.55
N ASN A 84 -17.72 2.13 5.74
CA ASN A 84 -18.00 0.88 6.45
C ASN A 84 -17.67 0.98 7.95
N GLU A 85 -16.68 1.79 8.34
CA GLU A 85 -16.46 2.17 9.75
C GLU A 85 -17.61 3.01 10.30
N ALA A 86 -18.18 3.93 9.49
CA ALA A 86 -19.32 4.76 9.90
C ALA A 86 -20.64 4.00 10.13
N LYS A 87 -20.74 2.73 9.71
CA LYS A 87 -21.94 1.89 9.87
C LYS A 87 -21.81 0.79 10.94
N GLY A 88 -20.67 0.71 11.62
CA GLY A 88 -20.38 -0.30 12.65
C GLY A 88 -20.49 0.19 14.09
N SER A 89 -20.94 1.43 14.32
CA SER A 89 -21.24 1.95 15.65
C SER A 89 -22.75 2.15 15.79
N ASN A 90 -23.46 1.09 16.17
CA ASN A 90 -24.78 1.20 16.79
C ASN A 90 -25.03 0.00 17.69
#